data_AF-A0AAW2LD47-F1
#
_entry.id   AF-A0AAW2LD47-F1
#
_cell.length_a   1.000
_cell.length_b   1.000
_cell.length_c   1.000
_cell.angle_alpha   90.00
_cell.angle_beta   90.00
_cell.angle_gamma   90.00
#
_symmetry.space_group_name_H-M   'P 1'
#
loop_
_entity.id
_entity.type
_entity.pdbx_description
1 polymer ?
#
loop_
_entity_poly.entity_id
_entity_poly.type
_entity_poly.pdbx_seq_one_letter_code
_entity_poly.pdbx_strand_id
1 'polypeptide(L)'
;MESSLAMFLYPLLLSLSLSLFIFLLLRATAGRRRRLPPGNLGLPFLGETLQLISAYKTENPEPFIDDRVSKYGAVFTTHVFGEPTVFSADPDTNRFILQNEGRLFESSYPGSISNLLGRHSLLLMRGSLHKRMHSLTMSFANSAIIRDHLLLDIDRLVRLNMDAWTGRVLLMEEAKKITFQLTVKQLMSFDPCEWTENLMKEYMLVIEGFFTIPLPIFSTTYRRAIQARGKVAEALSLVVRERRRESERGERKNDMLAALLDEEGGGGGFSDEEIVDFMLALLVAGYETTSTIMTSLCETPH
;
A
#
# COMPACT_ATOMS: atom_id res chain seq x y z
N MET A 1 -10.20 -8.72 53.25
CA MET A 1 -9.49 -7.99 52.19
C MET A 1 -10.15 -8.16 50.82
N GLU A 2 -10.72 -9.33 50.51
CA GLU A 2 -11.44 -9.57 49.23
C GLU A 2 -12.77 -8.80 49.09
N SER A 3 -13.49 -8.58 50.20
CA SER A 3 -14.79 -7.88 50.20
C SER A 3 -14.70 -6.39 49.84
N SER A 4 -13.57 -5.73 50.13
CA SER A 4 -13.37 -4.31 49.82
C SER A 4 -13.04 -4.08 48.34
N LEU A 5 -12.31 -4.99 47.68
CA LEU A 5 -12.01 -4.89 46.25
C LEU A 5 -13.27 -5.05 45.38
N ALA A 6 -14.15 -5.99 45.74
CA ALA A 6 -15.42 -6.20 45.04
C ALA A 6 -16.34 -4.97 45.09
N MET A 7 -16.30 -4.20 46.20
CA MET A 7 -17.13 -3.02 46.41
C MET A 7 -16.74 -1.84 45.51
N PHE A 8 -15.47 -1.74 45.09
CA PHE A 8 -15.00 -0.72 44.14
C PHE A 8 -15.06 -1.19 42.68
N LEU A 9 -14.89 -2.49 42.41
CA LEU A 9 -14.95 -3.04 41.06
C LEU A 9 -16.36 -2.99 40.46
N TYR A 10 -17.40 -3.24 41.28
CA TYR A 10 -18.79 -3.24 40.80
C TYR A 10 -19.28 -1.88 40.26
N PRO A 11 -19.14 -0.74 40.98
CA PRO A 11 -19.54 0.57 40.44
C PRO A 11 -18.67 1.03 39.26
N LEU A 12 -17.40 0.60 39.21
CA LEU A 12 -16.54 0.85 38.06
C LEU A 12 -17.05 0.12 36.82
N LEU A 13 -17.39 -1.18 36.94
CA LEU A 13 -17.99 -1.95 35.84
C LEU A 13 -19.36 -1.41 35.42
N LEU A 14 -20.18 -0.97 36.37
CA LEU A 14 -21.49 -0.37 36.10
C LEU A 14 -21.34 0.97 35.35
N SER A 15 -20.39 1.82 35.75
CA SER A 15 -20.13 3.09 35.06
C SER A 15 -19.51 2.89 33.68
N LEU A 16 -18.63 1.90 33.51
CA LEU A 16 -18.05 1.54 32.21
C LEU A 16 -19.13 1.00 31.26
N SER A 17 -20.01 0.13 31.74
CA SER A 17 -21.12 -0.42 30.95
C SER A 17 -22.18 0.62 30.60
N LEU A 18 -22.52 1.52 31.53
CA LEU A 18 -23.43 2.64 31.25
C LEU A 18 -22.82 3.62 30.24
N SER A 19 -21.52 3.92 30.36
CA SER A 19 -20.79 4.78 29.41
C SER A 19 -20.74 4.14 28.02
N LEU A 20 -20.48 2.84 27.95
CA LEU A 20 -20.51 2.08 26.70
C LEU A 20 -21.92 2.07 26.08
N PHE A 21 -22.95 1.89 26.90
CA PHE A 21 -24.35 1.90 26.45
C PHE A 21 -24.77 3.28 25.90
N ILE A 22 -24.45 4.35 26.62
CA ILE A 22 -24.69 5.73 26.16
C ILE A 22 -23.92 6.00 24.85
N PHE A 23 -22.65 5.58 24.78
CA PHE A 23 -21.84 5.71 23.56
C PHE A 23 -22.47 4.98 22.37
N LEU A 24 -22.92 3.74 22.56
CA LEU A 24 -23.61 2.95 21.53
C LEU A 24 -24.92 3.63 21.06
N LEU A 25 -25.72 4.15 21.99
CA LEU A 25 -26.94 4.89 21.67
C LEU A 25 -26.66 6.18 20.90
N LEU A 26 -25.65 6.95 21.31
CA LEU A 26 -25.23 8.16 20.60
C LEU A 26 -24.73 7.83 19.19
N ARG A 27 -23.99 6.74 19.01
CA ARG A 27 -23.51 6.28 17.70
C ARG A 27 -24.67 5.86 16.78
N ALA A 28 -25.65 5.12 17.32
CA ALA A 28 -26.84 4.71 16.58
C ALA A 28 -27.72 5.90 16.15
N THR A 29 -27.82 6.93 17.00
CA THR A 29 -28.63 8.14 16.70
C THR A 29 -27.92 9.13 15.78
N ALA A 30 -26.58 9.23 15.85
CA ALA A 30 -25.79 10.10 14.97
C ALA A 30 -25.89 9.71 13.49
N GLY A 31 -25.91 8.41 13.18
CA GLY A 31 -26.06 7.93 11.80
C GLY A 31 -27.39 8.34 11.16
N ARG A 32 -28.49 8.30 11.92
CA ARG A 32 -29.83 8.71 11.46
C ARG A 32 -29.95 10.20 11.15
N ARG A 33 -29.21 11.07 11.85
CA ARG A 33 -29.26 12.52 11.65
C ARG A 33 -28.53 12.99 10.38
N ARG A 34 -27.60 12.20 9.83
CA ARG A 34 -26.69 12.63 8.77
C ARG A 34 -27.11 12.23 7.34
N ARG A 35 -28.31 11.65 7.14
CA ARG A 35 -28.78 11.14 5.82
C ARG A 35 -27.72 10.28 5.12
N LEU A 36 -27.00 9.45 5.87
CA LEU A 36 -25.98 8.56 5.32
C LEU A 36 -26.62 7.43 4.51
N PRO A 37 -25.90 6.85 3.54
CA PRO A 37 -26.31 5.61 2.89
C PRO A 37 -26.63 4.51 3.91
N PRO A 38 -27.52 3.56 3.59
CA PRO A 38 -27.80 2.42 4.45
C PRO A 38 -26.53 1.64 4.78
N GLY A 39 -26.47 0.96 5.92
CA GLY A 39 -25.30 0.14 6.26
C GLY A 39 -25.13 -0.15 7.74
N ASN A 40 -23.99 -0.74 8.10
CA ASN A 40 -23.67 -1.17 9.46
C ASN A 40 -22.27 -0.70 9.89
N LEU A 41 -22.20 0.07 10.98
CA LEU A 41 -20.93 0.55 11.54
C LEU A 41 -20.18 -0.49 12.39
N GLY A 42 -20.71 -1.71 12.49
CA GLY A 42 -20.07 -2.83 13.19
C GLY A 42 -19.75 -2.54 14.67
N LEU A 43 -18.68 -3.16 15.16
CA LEU A 43 -18.23 -3.01 16.54
C LEU A 43 -17.80 -1.57 16.86
N PRO A 44 -17.89 -1.11 18.12
CA PRO A 44 -17.27 0.14 18.56
C PRO A 44 -15.78 0.17 18.21
N PHE A 45 -15.31 1.29 17.65
CA PHE A 45 -13.91 1.56 17.24
C PHE A 45 -13.33 0.65 16.14
N LEU A 46 -13.59 -0.66 16.16
CA LEU A 46 -13.09 -1.60 15.15
C LEU A 46 -13.99 -1.69 13.92
N GLY A 47 -15.29 -1.47 14.09
CA GLY A 47 -16.27 -1.63 13.03
C GLY A 47 -16.26 -3.04 12.44
N GLU A 48 -16.06 -3.12 11.13
CA GLU A 48 -15.96 -4.36 10.34
C GLU A 48 -14.51 -4.65 9.89
N THR A 49 -13.53 -3.91 10.42
CA THR A 49 -12.11 -3.99 10.00
C THR A 49 -11.55 -5.41 10.08
N LEU A 50 -11.86 -6.17 11.14
CA LEU A 50 -11.35 -7.54 11.29
C LEU A 50 -11.92 -8.50 10.24
N GLN A 51 -13.19 -8.31 9.87
CA GLN A 51 -13.83 -9.09 8.82
C GLN A 51 -13.23 -8.75 7.46
N LEU A 52 -12.99 -7.46 7.19
CA LEU A 52 -12.32 -7.00 5.98
C LEU A 52 -10.90 -7.57 5.87
N ILE A 53 -10.10 -7.44 6.93
CA ILE A 53 -8.74 -8.01 6.99
C ILE A 53 -8.77 -9.54 6.79
N SER A 54 -9.74 -10.22 7.41
CA SER A 54 -9.89 -11.66 7.25
C SER A 54 -10.23 -12.03 5.81
N ALA A 55 -11.11 -11.28 5.13
CA ALA A 55 -11.47 -11.52 3.74
C ALA A 55 -10.27 -11.37 2.81
N TYR A 56 -9.46 -10.30 2.98
CA TYR A 56 -8.23 -10.09 2.21
C TYR A 56 -7.10 -11.11 2.49
N LYS A 57 -7.26 -11.97 3.51
CA LYS A 57 -6.36 -13.09 3.78
C LYS A 57 -6.84 -14.42 3.19
N THR A 58 -7.99 -14.43 2.53
CA THR A 58 -8.52 -15.60 1.81
C THR A 58 -8.29 -15.47 0.31
N GLU A 59 -8.41 -16.58 -0.41
CA GLU A 59 -8.28 -16.63 -1.87
C GLU A 59 -9.38 -15.83 -2.59
N ASN A 60 -10.54 -15.63 -1.95
CA ASN A 60 -11.64 -14.85 -2.52
C ASN A 60 -12.18 -13.81 -1.51
N PRO A 61 -11.72 -12.54 -1.57
CA PRO A 61 -12.21 -11.47 -0.70
C PRO A 61 -13.58 -10.90 -1.12
N GLU A 62 -14.07 -11.19 -2.33
CA GLU A 62 -15.28 -10.59 -2.92
C GLU A 62 -16.56 -10.76 -2.07
N PRO A 63 -16.81 -11.93 -1.43
CA PRO A 63 -18.02 -12.13 -0.63
C PRO A 63 -18.23 -11.09 0.47
N PHE A 64 -17.15 -10.53 1.03
CA PHE A 64 -17.27 -9.47 2.04
C PHE A 64 -17.99 -8.25 1.47
N ILE A 65 -17.71 -7.86 0.23
CA ILE A 65 -18.35 -6.72 -0.43
C ILE A 65 -19.70 -7.14 -1.02
N ASP A 66 -19.80 -8.30 -1.67
CA ASP A 66 -21.01 -8.78 -2.34
C ASP A 66 -22.19 -8.92 -1.37
N ASP A 67 -21.96 -9.47 -0.17
CA ASP A 67 -22.99 -9.60 0.86
C ASP A 67 -23.55 -8.24 1.28
N ARG A 68 -22.70 -7.22 1.34
CA ARG A 68 -23.08 -5.86 1.73
C ARG A 68 -23.80 -5.13 0.60
N VAL A 69 -23.34 -5.30 -0.64
CA VAL A 69 -24.02 -4.78 -1.83
C VAL A 69 -25.42 -5.39 -1.96
N SER A 70 -25.55 -6.71 -1.79
CA SER A 70 -26.85 -7.39 -1.83
C SER A 70 -27.81 -6.90 -0.74
N LYS A 71 -27.31 -6.51 0.43
CA LYS A 71 -28.13 -6.14 1.58
C LYS A 71 -28.45 -4.65 1.66
N TYR A 72 -27.51 -3.79 1.28
CA TYR A 72 -27.59 -2.34 1.47
C TYR A 72 -27.62 -1.55 0.16
N GLY A 73 -27.36 -2.20 -0.98
CA GLY A 73 -27.22 -1.56 -2.29
C GLY A 73 -25.78 -1.17 -2.60
N ALA A 74 -25.56 -0.68 -3.83
CA ALA A 74 -24.23 -0.38 -4.37
C ALA A 74 -23.46 0.71 -3.59
N VAL A 75 -24.16 1.57 -2.85
CA VAL A 75 -23.53 2.58 -1.97
C VAL A 75 -24.02 2.37 -0.54
N PHE A 76 -23.09 2.06 0.37
CA PHE A 76 -23.42 1.73 1.75
C PHE A 76 -22.42 2.29 2.76
N THR A 77 -22.83 2.41 4.03
CA THR A 77 -21.98 2.86 5.13
C THR A 77 -21.42 1.69 5.93
N THR A 78 -20.12 1.69 6.18
CA THR A 78 -19.43 0.76 7.09
C THR A 78 -18.49 1.54 8.02
N HIS A 79 -17.71 0.82 8.83
CA HIS A 79 -16.65 1.40 9.63
C HIS A 79 -15.41 0.50 9.52
N VAL A 80 -14.37 0.98 8.87
CA VAL A 80 -13.15 0.20 8.61
C VAL A 80 -11.92 1.05 8.90
N PHE A 81 -10.86 0.42 9.39
CA PHE A 81 -9.59 1.07 9.73
C PHE A 81 -9.72 2.24 10.72
N GLY A 82 -10.69 2.17 11.64
CA GLY A 82 -10.90 3.19 12.67
C GLY A 82 -11.81 4.35 12.25
N GLU A 83 -12.26 4.39 10.99
CA GLU A 83 -13.03 5.50 10.43
C GLU A 83 -14.41 5.03 9.92
N PRO A 84 -15.48 5.84 10.07
CA PRO A 84 -16.72 5.65 9.32
C PRO A 84 -16.46 5.83 7.82
N THR A 85 -16.87 4.88 7.01
CA THR A 85 -16.55 4.83 5.57
C THR A 85 -17.82 4.64 4.76
N VAL A 86 -17.99 5.43 3.69
CA VAL A 86 -18.96 5.15 2.64
C VAL A 86 -18.27 4.32 1.56
N PHE A 87 -18.75 3.10 1.34
CA PHE A 87 -18.26 2.22 0.29
C PHE A 87 -19.13 2.37 -0.95
N SER A 88 -18.51 2.37 -2.13
CA SER A 88 -19.18 2.51 -3.43
C SER A 88 -18.74 1.43 -4.41
N ALA A 89 -19.68 0.54 -4.73
CA ALA A 89 -19.63 -0.35 -5.89
C ALA A 89 -20.37 0.24 -7.11
N ASP A 90 -20.83 1.49 -7.03
CA ASP A 90 -21.57 2.18 -8.09
C ASP A 90 -20.62 2.89 -9.07
N PRO A 91 -20.64 2.55 -10.38
CA PRO A 91 -19.71 3.13 -11.35
C PRO A 91 -19.81 4.65 -11.50
N ASP A 92 -21.02 5.21 -11.46
CA ASP A 92 -21.24 6.65 -11.63
C ASP A 92 -20.72 7.44 -10.43
N THR A 93 -20.97 6.94 -9.22
CA THR A 93 -20.41 7.46 -7.98
C THR A 93 -18.88 7.38 -7.99
N ASN A 94 -18.31 6.25 -8.41
CA ASN A 94 -16.86 6.08 -8.50
C ASN A 94 -16.24 7.05 -9.51
N ARG A 95 -16.85 7.22 -10.68
CA ARG A 95 -16.43 8.22 -11.68
C ARG A 95 -16.48 9.64 -11.11
N PHE A 96 -17.55 9.99 -10.41
CA PHE A 96 -17.69 11.30 -9.77
C PHE A 96 -16.59 11.55 -8.73
N ILE A 97 -16.27 10.55 -7.90
CA ILE A 97 -15.18 10.65 -6.91
C ILE A 97 -13.84 10.90 -7.61
N LEU A 98 -13.48 10.05 -8.57
CA LEU A 98 -12.19 10.12 -9.28
C LEU A 98 -12.01 11.42 -10.08
N GLN A 99 -13.08 11.95 -10.68
CA GLN A 99 -13.03 13.23 -11.41
C GLN A 99 -12.91 14.46 -10.49
N ASN A 100 -13.18 14.31 -9.20
CA ASN A 100 -13.17 15.40 -8.22
C ASN A 100 -12.08 15.27 -7.15
N GLU A 101 -11.06 14.44 -7.42
CA GLU A 101 -9.85 14.32 -6.62
C GLU A 101 -9.13 15.69 -6.53
N GLY A 102 -8.74 16.08 -5.32
CA GLY A 102 -8.14 17.38 -5.01
C GLY A 102 -9.12 18.55 -4.92
N ARG A 103 -10.43 18.32 -5.10
CA ARG A 103 -11.49 19.34 -4.98
C ARG A 103 -12.55 19.00 -3.95
N LEU A 104 -13.21 17.85 -4.12
CA LEU A 104 -14.25 17.34 -3.20
C LEU A 104 -13.76 16.13 -2.41
N PHE A 105 -12.84 15.37 -3.01
CA PHE A 105 -12.24 14.17 -2.44
C PHE A 105 -10.74 14.32 -2.39
N GLU A 106 -10.13 13.53 -1.52
CA GLU A 106 -8.68 13.46 -1.38
C GLU A 106 -8.29 12.02 -1.06
N SER A 107 -7.20 11.57 -1.68
CA SER A 107 -6.60 10.27 -1.42
C SER A 107 -6.23 10.13 0.05
N SER A 108 -6.81 9.12 0.68
CA SER A 108 -6.60 8.82 2.10
C SER A 108 -6.50 7.31 2.28
N TYR A 109 -5.32 6.86 2.70
CA TYR A 109 -5.02 5.44 2.89
C TYR A 109 -4.97 5.10 4.39
N PRO A 110 -5.36 3.86 4.77
CA PRO A 110 -5.22 3.36 6.13
C PRO A 110 -3.82 3.60 6.69
N GLY A 111 -3.74 3.87 8.00
CA GLY A 111 -2.45 4.11 8.66
C GLY A 111 -1.43 2.97 8.49
N SER A 112 -1.88 1.73 8.31
CA SER A 112 -1.00 0.60 8.02
C SER A 112 -0.22 0.80 6.72
N ILE A 113 -0.87 1.24 5.66
CA ILE A 113 -0.26 1.51 4.35
C ILE A 113 0.58 2.78 4.42
N SER A 114 -0.01 3.87 4.92
CA SER A 114 0.63 5.19 4.95
C SER A 114 1.93 5.21 5.78
N ASN A 115 1.96 4.50 6.91
CA ASN A 115 3.17 4.43 7.75
C ASN A 115 4.27 3.58 7.12
N LEU A 116 3.92 2.52 6.39
CA LEU A 116 4.87 1.60 5.77
C LEU A 116 5.46 2.16 4.47
N LEU A 117 4.66 2.91 3.70
CA LEU A 117 5.11 3.56 2.48
C LEU A 117 5.93 4.84 2.73
N GLY A 118 5.73 5.47 3.88
CA GLY A 118 6.40 6.71 4.22
C GLY A 118 5.62 7.95 3.77
N ARG A 119 5.93 9.08 4.41
CA ARG A 119 5.17 10.33 4.31
C ARG A 119 5.34 11.02 2.97
N HIS A 120 6.47 10.75 2.29
CA HIS A 120 6.79 11.30 0.98
C HIS A 120 6.49 10.30 -0.14
N SER A 121 5.70 9.26 0.12
CA SER A 121 5.25 8.35 -0.93
C SER A 121 4.30 9.04 -1.91
N LEU A 122 4.34 8.61 -3.17
CA LEU A 122 3.46 9.15 -4.22
C LEU A 122 1.97 9.06 -3.84
N LEU A 123 1.56 8.02 -3.10
CA LEU A 123 0.18 7.83 -2.65
C LEU A 123 -0.30 8.87 -1.63
N LEU A 124 0.62 9.51 -0.89
CA LEU A 124 0.30 10.50 0.15
C LEU A 124 0.61 11.94 -0.27
N MET A 125 1.36 12.12 -1.36
CA MET A 125 1.64 13.43 -1.94
C MET A 125 0.35 14.10 -2.43
N ARG A 126 0.34 15.43 -2.40
CA ARG A 126 -0.82 16.26 -2.76
C ARG A 126 -0.46 17.37 -3.73
N GLY A 127 -1.46 17.86 -4.45
CA GLY A 127 -1.37 19.08 -5.27
C GLY A 127 -0.28 19.05 -6.34
N SER A 128 0.50 20.13 -6.43
CA SER A 128 1.55 20.31 -7.44
C SER A 128 2.70 19.31 -7.29
N LEU A 129 3.05 18.93 -6.06
CA LEU A 129 4.09 17.93 -5.80
C LEU A 129 3.68 16.57 -6.36
N HIS A 130 2.46 16.10 -6.04
CA HIS A 130 1.92 14.87 -6.62
C HIS A 130 1.95 14.93 -8.16
N LYS A 131 1.48 16.02 -8.76
CA LYS A 131 1.46 16.19 -10.22
C LYS A 131 2.86 16.09 -10.82
N ARG A 132 3.87 16.72 -10.20
CA ARG A 132 5.28 16.68 -10.64
C ARG A 132 5.83 15.26 -10.57
N MET A 133 5.68 14.59 -9.43
CA MET A 133 6.24 13.25 -9.21
C MET A 133 5.52 12.18 -10.03
N HIS A 134 4.22 12.31 -10.22
CA HIS A 134 3.46 11.47 -11.14
C HIS A 134 3.91 11.68 -12.58
N SER A 135 4.14 12.93 -13.01
CA SER A 135 4.66 13.22 -14.35
C SER A 135 6.06 12.64 -14.57
N LEU A 136 6.93 12.68 -13.55
CA LEU A 136 8.24 12.05 -13.59
C LEU A 136 8.10 10.52 -13.71
N THR A 137 7.24 9.90 -12.93
CA THR A 137 6.98 8.44 -13.03
C THR A 137 6.51 8.07 -14.44
N MET A 138 5.59 8.84 -15.02
CA MET A 138 5.06 8.62 -16.36
C MET A 138 6.09 8.85 -17.46
N SER A 139 7.10 9.69 -17.23
CA SER A 139 8.19 9.87 -18.20
C SER A 139 8.98 8.58 -18.37
N PHE A 140 9.14 7.76 -17.32
CA PHE A 140 9.81 6.44 -17.36
C PHE A 140 8.92 5.30 -17.85
N ALA A 141 7.62 5.52 -17.97
CA ALA A 141 6.65 4.57 -18.49
C ALA A 141 6.11 4.97 -19.88
N ASN A 142 6.79 5.89 -20.58
CA ASN A 142 6.35 6.33 -21.90
C ASN A 142 6.65 5.28 -22.99
N SER A 143 5.89 5.33 -24.09
CA SER A 143 5.96 4.33 -25.17
C SER A 143 7.35 4.20 -25.83
N ALA A 144 8.14 5.28 -25.90
CA ALA A 144 9.47 5.24 -26.48
C ALA A 144 10.46 4.52 -25.54
N ILE A 145 10.47 4.87 -24.24
CA ILE A 145 11.31 4.20 -23.24
C ILE A 145 10.94 2.73 -23.11
N ILE A 146 9.64 2.41 -23.15
CA ILE A 146 9.18 1.03 -23.12
C ILE A 146 9.79 0.25 -24.29
N ARG A 147 9.66 0.77 -25.52
CA ARG A 147 10.12 0.09 -26.73
C ARG A 147 11.64 -0.04 -26.78
N ASP A 148 12.37 1.03 -26.49
CA ASP A 148 13.80 1.11 -26.79
C ASP A 148 14.69 0.57 -25.66
N HIS A 149 14.18 0.51 -24.43
CA HIS A 149 14.94 0.06 -23.26
C HIS A 149 14.24 -1.05 -22.49
N LEU A 150 12.96 -0.86 -22.14
CA LEU A 150 12.29 -1.77 -21.22
C LEU A 150 12.05 -3.16 -21.80
N LEU A 151 11.68 -3.26 -23.07
CA LEU A 151 11.39 -4.55 -23.72
C LEU A 151 12.59 -5.50 -23.69
N LEU A 152 13.81 -4.97 -23.84
CA LEU A 152 15.03 -5.77 -23.77
C LEU A 152 15.28 -6.32 -22.36
N ASP A 153 15.07 -5.47 -21.34
CA ASP A 153 15.18 -5.91 -19.95
C ASP A 153 14.09 -6.91 -19.57
N ILE A 154 12.86 -6.72 -20.04
CA ILE A 154 11.75 -7.67 -19.85
C ILE A 154 12.12 -9.03 -20.45
N ASP A 155 12.46 -9.11 -21.74
CA ASP A 155 12.76 -10.38 -22.41
C ASP A 155 13.94 -11.09 -21.73
N ARG A 156 15.01 -10.35 -21.42
CA ARG A 156 16.18 -10.88 -20.72
C ARG A 156 15.84 -11.44 -19.34
N LEU A 157 15.11 -10.69 -18.50
CA LEU A 157 14.80 -11.09 -17.13
C LEU A 157 13.78 -12.24 -17.09
N VAL A 158 12.80 -12.24 -18.00
CA VAL A 158 11.84 -13.35 -18.13
C VAL A 158 12.57 -14.62 -18.51
N ARG A 159 13.42 -14.60 -19.56
CA ARG A 159 14.22 -15.76 -19.97
C ARG A 159 15.13 -16.25 -18.86
N LEU A 160 15.87 -15.33 -18.21
CA LEU A 160 16.77 -15.66 -17.11
C LEU A 160 16.08 -16.44 -15.99
N ASN A 161 14.85 -16.05 -15.61
CA ASN A 161 14.12 -16.76 -14.57
C ASN A 161 13.52 -18.07 -15.11
N MET A 162 12.93 -18.07 -16.30
CA MET A 162 12.35 -19.26 -16.91
C MET A 162 13.38 -20.37 -17.16
N ASP A 163 14.60 -20.02 -17.55
CA ASP A 163 15.70 -20.98 -17.75
C ASP A 163 16.12 -21.67 -16.44
N ALA A 164 15.86 -21.04 -15.29
CA ALA A 164 16.13 -21.60 -13.97
C ALA A 164 14.99 -22.48 -13.42
N TRP A 165 13.83 -22.50 -14.08
CA TRP A 165 12.69 -23.29 -13.63
C TRP A 165 12.95 -24.78 -13.80
N THR A 166 12.72 -25.55 -12.74
CA THR A 166 12.86 -27.02 -12.78
C THR A 166 11.55 -27.69 -12.37
N GLY A 167 10.82 -28.22 -13.35
CA GLY A 167 9.56 -28.93 -13.11
C GLY A 167 8.40 -28.00 -12.74
N ARG A 168 7.79 -28.22 -11.57
CA ARG A 168 6.65 -27.42 -11.11
C ARG A 168 7.13 -26.20 -10.33
N VAL A 169 6.60 -25.03 -10.68
CA VAL A 169 6.90 -23.75 -10.03
C VAL A 169 5.64 -23.14 -9.44
N LEU A 170 5.80 -22.32 -8.40
CA LEU A 170 4.73 -21.47 -7.89
C LEU A 170 4.71 -20.19 -8.72
N LEU A 171 3.80 -20.13 -9.70
CA LEU A 171 3.79 -19.06 -10.70
C LEU A 171 3.69 -17.66 -10.08
N MET A 172 2.95 -17.50 -8.98
CA MET A 172 2.85 -16.22 -8.25
C MET A 172 4.19 -15.77 -7.69
N GLU A 173 4.98 -16.68 -7.12
CA GLU A 173 6.31 -16.35 -6.58
C GLU A 173 7.29 -15.96 -7.70
N GLU A 174 7.27 -16.71 -8.81
CA GLU A 174 8.11 -16.43 -9.97
C GLU A 174 7.73 -15.12 -10.67
N ALA A 175 6.43 -14.86 -10.84
CA ALA A 175 5.94 -13.59 -11.39
C ALA A 175 6.35 -12.40 -10.50
N LYS A 176 6.19 -12.52 -9.18
CA LYS A 176 6.63 -11.54 -8.19
C LYS A 176 8.13 -11.27 -8.26
N LYS A 177 8.94 -12.32 -8.42
CA LYS A 177 10.39 -12.21 -8.58
C LYS A 177 10.77 -11.46 -9.85
N ILE A 178 10.18 -11.81 -11.00
CA ILE A 178 10.44 -11.15 -12.29
C ILE A 178 10.05 -9.67 -12.22
N THR A 179 8.87 -9.34 -11.70
CA THR A 179 8.39 -7.96 -11.63
C THR A 179 9.22 -7.12 -10.65
N PHE A 180 9.65 -7.70 -9.52
CA PHE A 180 10.56 -7.03 -8.59
C PHE A 180 11.90 -6.70 -9.26
N GLN A 181 12.51 -7.67 -9.93
CA GLN A 181 13.79 -7.48 -10.63
C GLN A 181 13.69 -6.41 -11.71
N LEU A 182 12.60 -6.40 -12.48
CA LEU A 182 12.34 -5.38 -13.49
C LEU A 182 12.22 -3.98 -12.86
N THR A 183 11.45 -3.87 -11.77
CA THR A 183 11.25 -2.59 -11.07
C THR A 183 12.57 -2.06 -10.51
N VAL A 184 13.37 -2.93 -9.90
CA VAL A 184 14.71 -2.62 -9.40
C VAL A 184 15.63 -2.15 -10.55
N LYS A 185 15.60 -2.85 -11.69
CA LYS A 185 16.39 -2.47 -12.87
C LYS A 185 16.01 -1.08 -13.36
N GLN A 186 14.72 -0.77 -13.46
CA GLN A 186 14.23 0.53 -13.93
C GLN A 186 14.52 1.68 -12.94
N LEU A 187 14.38 1.41 -11.64
CA LEU A 187 14.54 2.45 -10.61
C LEU A 187 16.01 2.82 -10.40
N MET A 188 16.90 1.83 -10.39
CA MET A 188 18.27 1.99 -9.89
C MET A 188 19.35 1.26 -10.69
N SER A 189 19.02 0.68 -11.84
CA SER A 189 19.96 0.01 -12.76
C SER A 189 20.65 -1.25 -12.21
N PHE A 190 20.11 -1.88 -11.15
CA PHE A 190 20.67 -3.12 -10.61
C PHE A 190 20.15 -4.36 -11.37
N ASP A 191 21.05 -5.29 -11.66
CA ASP A 191 20.71 -6.61 -12.17
C ASP A 191 20.51 -7.61 -11.01
N PRO A 192 19.83 -8.75 -11.24
CA PRO A 192 19.59 -9.75 -10.20
C PRO A 192 20.88 -10.25 -9.55
N CYS A 193 20.96 -10.10 -8.23
CA CYS A 193 22.04 -10.59 -7.38
C CYS A 193 21.54 -10.82 -5.95
N GLU A 194 22.39 -11.39 -5.09
CA GLU A 194 22.07 -11.68 -3.69
C GLU A 194 21.51 -10.45 -2.94
N TRP A 195 22.06 -9.26 -3.19
CA TRP A 195 21.56 -8.03 -2.56
C TRP A 195 20.13 -7.71 -2.99
N THR A 196 19.81 -7.79 -4.30
CA THR A 196 18.44 -7.54 -4.78
C THR A 196 17.44 -8.58 -4.26
N GLU A 197 17.87 -9.83 -4.09
CA GLU A 197 17.03 -10.89 -3.51
C GLU A 197 16.75 -10.66 -2.03
N ASN A 198 17.76 -10.21 -1.28
CA ASN A 198 17.59 -9.86 0.13
C ASN A 198 16.70 -8.62 0.30
N LEU A 199 16.86 -7.62 -0.57
CA LEU A 199 15.95 -6.46 -0.61
C LEU A 199 14.51 -6.91 -0.89
N MET A 200 14.29 -7.81 -1.85
CA MET A 200 12.98 -8.37 -2.16
C MET A 200 12.36 -9.06 -0.93
N LYS A 201 13.11 -9.92 -0.24
CA LYS A 201 12.62 -10.64 0.95
C LYS A 201 12.17 -9.69 2.06
N GLU A 202 12.96 -8.66 2.37
CA GLU A 202 12.55 -7.65 3.35
C GLU A 202 11.34 -6.86 2.84
N TYR A 203 11.29 -6.56 1.54
CA TYR A 203 10.17 -5.85 0.93
C TYR A 203 8.85 -6.62 1.04
N MET A 204 8.86 -7.95 0.86
CA MET A 204 7.66 -8.79 1.04
C MET A 204 7.08 -8.65 2.45
N LEU A 205 7.94 -8.56 3.48
CA LEU A 205 7.50 -8.34 4.86
C LEU A 205 6.83 -6.98 5.07
N VAL A 206 7.21 -5.96 4.29
CA VAL A 206 6.53 -4.65 4.29
C VAL A 206 5.11 -4.82 3.75
N ILE A 207 4.94 -5.49 2.62
CA ILE A 207 3.62 -5.71 1.98
C ILE A 207 2.67 -6.50 2.90
N GLU A 208 3.18 -7.53 3.60
CA GLU A 208 2.40 -8.28 4.59
C GLU A 208 1.77 -7.39 5.68
N GLY A 209 2.35 -6.22 5.93
CA GLY A 209 1.85 -5.25 6.92
C GLY A 209 0.65 -4.42 6.47
N PHE A 210 0.35 -4.32 5.17
CA PHE A 210 -0.65 -3.40 4.63
C PHE A 210 -2.07 -3.68 5.13
N PHE A 211 -2.46 -4.95 5.17
CA PHE A 211 -3.77 -5.41 5.62
C PHE A 211 -3.74 -5.94 7.05
N THR A 212 -3.11 -5.18 7.96
CA THR A 212 -3.04 -5.51 9.39
C THR A 212 -3.47 -4.34 10.27
N ILE A 213 -3.75 -4.62 11.54
CA ILE A 213 -4.03 -3.56 12.51
C ILE A 213 -2.72 -2.76 12.73
N PRO A 214 -2.72 -1.43 12.54
CA PRO A 214 -1.52 -0.59 12.61
C PRO A 214 -1.06 -0.31 14.05
N LEU A 215 -1.06 -1.34 14.90
CA LEU A 215 -0.66 -1.28 16.30
C LEU A 215 0.38 -2.39 16.58
N PRO A 216 1.68 -2.06 16.68
CA PRO A 216 2.75 -3.06 16.83
C PRO A 216 2.65 -3.93 18.08
N ILE A 217 1.88 -3.49 19.08
CA ILE A 217 1.62 -4.24 20.31
C ILE A 217 0.63 -5.38 20.04
N PHE A 218 -0.36 -5.18 19.15
CA PHE A 218 -1.42 -6.13 18.86
C PHE A 218 -1.19 -6.95 17.58
N SER A 219 -0.21 -6.59 16.76
CA SER A 219 0.11 -7.27 15.50
C SER A 219 1.61 -7.53 15.37
N THR A 220 2.01 -8.79 15.49
CA THR A 220 3.40 -9.23 15.27
C THR A 220 3.81 -9.05 13.80
N THR A 221 2.89 -9.28 12.86
CA THR A 221 3.08 -9.02 11.43
C THR A 221 3.38 -7.54 11.18
N TYR A 222 2.59 -6.63 11.77
CA TYR A 222 2.83 -5.19 11.59
C TYR A 222 4.16 -4.74 12.20
N ARG A 223 4.55 -5.32 13.35
CA ARG A 223 5.87 -5.06 13.96
C ARG A 223 7.01 -5.50 13.04
N ARG A 224 6.90 -6.70 12.45
CA ARG A 224 7.88 -7.19 11.46
C ARG A 224 7.93 -6.30 10.22
N ALA A 225 6.78 -5.85 9.72
CA ALA A 225 6.69 -4.95 8.58
C ALA A 225 7.39 -3.61 8.83
N ILE A 226 7.24 -3.02 10.03
CA ILE A 226 7.96 -1.78 10.39
C ILE A 226 9.48 -2.00 10.42
N GLN A 227 9.94 -3.11 10.99
CA GLN A 227 11.37 -3.44 11.03
C GLN A 227 11.93 -3.64 9.62
N ALA A 228 11.20 -4.36 8.77
CA ALA A 228 11.56 -4.58 7.38
C ALA A 228 11.58 -3.27 6.58
N ARG A 229 10.60 -2.38 6.78
CA ARG A 229 10.57 -1.03 6.20
C ARG A 229 11.85 -0.27 6.55
N GLY A 230 12.29 -0.35 7.81
CA GLY A 230 13.56 0.26 8.26
C GLY A 230 14.77 -0.22 7.47
N LYS A 231 14.91 -1.54 7.31
CA LYS A 231 16.00 -2.16 6.54
C LYS A 231 15.95 -1.81 5.05
N VAL A 232 14.76 -1.81 4.45
CA VAL A 232 14.57 -1.40 3.04
C VAL A 232 14.96 0.07 2.88
N ALA A 233 14.50 0.95 3.76
CA ALA A 233 14.84 2.38 3.71
C ALA A 233 16.35 2.61 3.88
N GLU A 234 17.01 1.86 4.77
CA GLU A 234 18.46 1.92 4.93
C GLU A 234 19.20 1.46 3.67
N ALA A 235 18.80 0.33 3.09
CA ALA A 235 19.40 -0.19 1.85
C ALA A 235 19.23 0.81 0.68
N LEU A 236 18.04 1.38 0.51
CA LEU A 236 17.80 2.41 -0.50
C LEU A 236 18.59 3.70 -0.21
N SER A 237 18.70 4.11 1.05
CA SER A 237 19.48 5.29 1.43
C SER A 237 20.95 5.15 1.03
N LEU A 238 21.54 3.96 1.18
CA LEU A 238 22.91 3.68 0.73
C LEU A 238 23.04 3.82 -0.79
N VAL A 239 22.06 3.33 -1.56
CA VAL A 239 22.02 3.46 -3.02
C VAL A 239 21.92 4.94 -3.43
N VAL A 240 21.04 5.71 -2.80
CA VAL A 240 20.87 7.15 -3.08
C VAL A 240 22.16 7.91 -2.82
N ARG A 241 22.80 7.67 -1.66
CA ARG A 241 24.06 8.33 -1.28
C ARG A 241 25.20 8.00 -2.23
N GLU A 242 25.33 6.74 -2.63
CA GLU A 242 26.36 6.36 -3.60
C GLU A 242 26.07 6.98 -4.97
N ARG A 243 24.81 6.99 -5.41
CA ARG A 243 24.43 7.64 -6.67
C ARG A 243 24.73 9.14 -6.69
N ARG A 244 24.53 9.84 -5.57
CA ARG A 244 24.94 11.25 -5.46
C ARG A 244 26.44 11.43 -5.67
N ARG A 245 27.26 10.58 -5.05
CA ARG A 245 28.73 10.59 -5.22
C ARG A 245 29.17 10.22 -6.64
N GLU A 246 28.49 9.28 -7.30
CA GLU A 246 28.67 8.98 -8.72
C GLU A 246 28.40 10.24 -9.57
N SER A 247 27.28 10.92 -9.32
CA SER A 247 26.89 12.15 -10.04
C SER A 247 27.90 13.30 -9.84
N GLU A 248 28.39 13.51 -8.61
CA GLU A 248 29.44 14.49 -8.29
C GLU A 248 30.76 14.21 -9.03
N ARG A 249 31.05 12.92 -9.30
CA ARG A 249 32.21 12.49 -10.10
C ARG A 249 31.97 12.59 -11.62
N GLY A 250 30.76 12.99 -12.04
CA GLY A 250 30.37 13.08 -13.45
C GLY A 250 29.86 11.77 -14.06
N GLU A 251 29.67 10.73 -13.25
CA GLU A 251 29.08 9.47 -13.70
C GLU A 251 27.54 9.61 -13.70
N ARG A 252 26.91 9.44 -14.86
CA ARG A 252 25.45 9.50 -14.99
C ARG A 252 24.90 8.16 -15.48
N LYS A 253 23.81 7.73 -14.85
CA LYS A 253 23.00 6.59 -15.29
C LYS A 253 21.70 7.10 -15.87
N ASN A 254 21.10 6.34 -16.77
CA ASN A 254 19.81 6.67 -17.39
C ASN A 254 18.70 5.88 -16.69
N ASP A 255 18.50 6.14 -15.40
CA ASP A 255 17.44 5.52 -14.59
C ASP A 255 16.65 6.57 -13.80
N MET A 256 15.59 6.11 -13.14
CA MET A 256 14.69 7.01 -12.42
C MET A 256 15.38 7.71 -11.25
N LEU A 257 16.29 7.03 -10.56
CA LEU A 257 17.06 7.62 -9.48
C LEU A 257 17.93 8.78 -9.99
N ALA A 258 18.58 8.65 -11.15
CA ALA A 258 19.33 9.75 -11.73
C ALA A 258 18.42 10.96 -12.05
N ALA A 259 17.24 10.72 -12.61
CA ALA A 259 16.29 11.80 -12.90
C ALA A 259 15.73 12.47 -11.62
N LEU A 260 15.52 11.70 -10.55
CA LEU A 260 15.13 12.24 -9.23
C LEU A 260 16.20 13.16 -8.63
N LEU A 261 17.47 12.84 -8.87
CA LEU A 261 18.60 13.66 -8.42
C LEU A 261 18.78 14.93 -9.29
N ASP A 262 18.56 14.83 -10.60
CA ASP A 262 18.70 15.94 -11.54
C ASP A 262 17.61 17.03 -11.40
N GLU A 263 16.46 16.73 -10.78
CA GLU A 263 15.36 17.68 -10.53
C GLU A 263 15.71 18.82 -9.52
N GLU A 264 16.97 18.90 -9.06
CA GLU A 264 17.57 19.96 -8.24
C GLU A 264 17.44 21.39 -8.82
N GLY A 265 17.19 21.53 -10.13
CA GLY A 265 17.26 22.81 -10.86
C GLY A 265 16.17 23.87 -10.59
N GLY A 266 15.23 23.65 -9.67
CA GLY A 266 14.05 24.52 -9.51
C GLY A 266 13.76 25.08 -8.12
N GLY A 267 14.56 24.74 -7.10
CA GLY A 267 14.35 25.19 -5.71
C GLY A 267 14.51 24.06 -4.70
N GLY A 268 15.76 23.68 -4.44
CA GLY A 268 16.13 22.62 -3.49
C GLY A 268 15.79 21.23 -4.04
N GLY A 269 16.80 20.41 -4.30
CA GLY A 269 16.57 19.00 -4.66
C GLY A 269 15.78 18.25 -3.60
N PHE A 270 15.26 17.09 -3.98
CA PHE A 270 14.69 16.17 -3.01
C PHE A 270 15.75 15.74 -2.00
N SER A 271 15.35 15.70 -0.73
CA SER A 271 16.15 15.07 0.33
C SER A 271 16.29 13.57 0.09
N ASP A 272 17.31 12.95 0.68
CA ASP A 272 17.47 11.50 0.61
C ASP A 272 16.23 10.75 1.14
N GLU A 273 15.58 11.29 2.19
CA GLU A 273 14.35 10.71 2.75
C GLU A 273 13.19 10.75 1.75
N GLU A 274 13.01 11.86 1.04
CA GLU A 274 11.98 11.99 0.00
C GLU A 274 12.19 11.02 -1.16
N ILE A 275 13.44 10.88 -1.63
CA ILE A 275 13.78 9.95 -2.70
C ILE A 275 13.55 8.50 -2.24
N VAL A 276 13.96 8.16 -1.02
CA VAL A 276 13.80 6.81 -0.46
C VAL A 276 12.33 6.44 -0.30
N ASP A 277 11.51 7.30 0.29
CA ASP A 277 10.06 7.07 0.44
C ASP A 277 9.37 6.94 -0.93
N PHE A 278 9.78 7.75 -1.91
CA PHE A 278 9.26 7.68 -3.27
C PHE A 278 9.63 6.36 -3.97
N MET A 279 10.91 5.96 -3.93
CA MET A 279 11.37 4.68 -4.49
C MET A 279 10.72 3.48 -3.79
N LEU A 280 10.58 3.54 -2.47
CA LEU A 280 9.92 2.51 -1.68
C LEU A 280 8.47 2.35 -2.13
N ALA A 281 7.75 3.44 -2.40
CA ALA A 281 6.37 3.35 -2.91
C ALA A 281 6.27 2.76 -4.32
N LEU A 282 7.21 3.09 -5.22
CA LEU A 282 7.20 2.56 -6.59
C LEU A 282 7.53 1.07 -6.67
N LEU A 283 8.34 0.55 -5.75
CA LEU A 283 8.58 -0.89 -5.63
C LEU A 283 7.26 -1.67 -5.40
N VAL A 284 6.27 -1.12 -4.68
CA VAL A 284 4.96 -1.78 -4.47
C VAL A 284 4.22 -1.87 -5.79
N ALA A 285 4.17 -0.73 -6.48
CA ALA A 285 3.37 -0.56 -7.68
C ALA A 285 3.78 -1.57 -8.75
N GLY A 286 5.09 -1.74 -8.98
CA GLY A 286 5.60 -2.69 -9.97
C GLY A 286 5.47 -4.16 -9.54
N TYR A 287 5.66 -4.44 -8.24
CA TYR A 287 5.71 -5.79 -7.68
C TYR A 287 4.34 -6.49 -7.64
N GLU A 288 3.36 -5.92 -6.95
CA GLU A 288 2.12 -6.64 -6.59
C GLU A 288 1.10 -6.65 -7.74
N THR A 289 0.97 -5.54 -8.46
CA THR A 289 -0.08 -5.40 -9.49
C THR A 289 0.22 -6.25 -10.73
N THR A 290 1.42 -6.10 -11.30
CA THR A 290 1.83 -6.80 -12.53
C THR A 290 1.88 -8.31 -12.33
N SER A 291 2.40 -8.77 -11.17
CA SER A 291 2.49 -10.21 -10.88
C SER A 291 1.11 -10.86 -10.72
N THR A 292 0.17 -10.16 -10.09
CA THR A 292 -1.23 -10.61 -9.95
C THR A 292 -1.92 -10.72 -11.32
N ILE A 293 -1.69 -9.75 -12.22
CA ILE A 293 -2.25 -9.82 -13.58
C ILE A 293 -1.63 -10.99 -14.36
N MET A 294 -0.30 -11.14 -14.32
CA MET A 294 0.39 -12.23 -15.02
C MET A 294 -0.12 -13.61 -14.61
N THR A 295 -0.34 -13.80 -13.30
CA THR A 295 -0.85 -15.07 -12.76
C THR A 295 -2.32 -15.30 -13.11
N SER A 296 -3.17 -14.28 -12.95
CA SER A 296 -4.60 -14.37 -13.28
C SER A 296 -4.82 -14.75 -14.76
N LEU A 297 -4.01 -14.22 -15.68
CA LEU A 297 -4.06 -14.56 -17.10
C LEU A 297 -3.69 -16.02 -17.39
N CYS A 298 -2.86 -16.64 -16.55
CA CYS A 298 -2.49 -18.04 -16.70
C CYS A 298 -3.49 -18.99 -16.02
N GLU A 299 -4.27 -18.48 -15.07
CA GLU A 299 -5.33 -19.23 -14.38
C GLU A 299 -6.63 -19.28 -15.18
N THR A 300 -6.93 -18.27 -16.02
CA THR A 300 -8.13 -18.29 -16.85
C THR A 300 -8.03 -19.40 -17.90
N PRO A 301 -8.87 -20.45 -17.84
CA PRO A 301 -8.99 -21.40 -18.93
C PRO A 301 -9.61 -20.66 -20.13
N HIS A 302 -9.00 -20.79 -21.30
CA HIS A 302 -9.68 -20.50 -22.56
C HIS A 302 -10.85 -21.46 -22.80
#